data_AF-A0A9P5D5I9-F1
#
_entry.id   AF-A0A9P5D5I9-F1
#
_cell.length_a   1.000
_cell.length_b   1.000
_cell.length_c   1.000
_cell.angle_alpha   90.00
_cell.angle_beta   90.00
_cell.angle_gamma   90.00
#
_symmetry.space_group_name_H-M   'P 1'
#
loop_
_entity.id
_entity.type
_entity.pdbx_description
1 polymer ?
#
loop_
_entity_poly.entity_id
_entity_poly.type
_entity_poly.pdbx_seq_one_letter_code
_entity_poly.pdbx_strand_id
1 'polypeptide(L)' 'MNTNQEINSVLFKRNSLMLATVFTAGFAFDMGFNSTMNKIWDYNNRGRQWKDIRHNN' A
#
# COMPACT_ATOMS: atom_id res chain seq x y z
N MET A 1 33.12 3.85 -6.48
CA MET A 1 32.13 3.05 -5.72
C MET A 1 30.92 2.81 -6.61
N ASN A 2 30.52 1.55 -6.80
CA ASN A 2 29.46 1.16 -7.74
C ASN A 2 28.18 0.85 -6.94
N THR A 3 27.29 1.83 -6.87
CA THR A 3 26.09 1.87 -6.00
C THR A 3 25.08 0.75 -6.27
N ASN A 4 25.18 0.07 -7.42
CA ASN A 4 24.24 -0.97 -7.84
C ASN A 4 24.44 -2.32 -7.14
N GLN A 5 25.62 -2.56 -6.54
CA GLN A 5 25.93 -3.86 -5.90
C GLN A 5 25.50 -3.95 -4.43
N GLU A 6 25.26 -2.82 -3.75
CA GLU A 6 24.96 -2.82 -2.31
C GLU A 6 23.48 -3.13 -1.99
N ILE A 7 22.54 -2.63 -2.81
CA ILE A 7 21.11 -2.92 -2.63
C ILE A 7 20.82 -4.42 -2.85
N ASN A 8 21.50 -5.03 -3.82
CA ASN A 8 21.33 -6.44 -4.17
C ASN A 8 21.97 -7.38 -3.13
N SER A 9 22.97 -6.90 -2.38
CA SER A 9 23.73 -7.76 -1.46
C SER A 9 23.27 -7.77 0.00
N VAL A 10 22.50 -6.77 0.46
CA VAL A 10 22.05 -6.71 1.86
C VAL A 10 20.63 -7.24 2.06
N LEU A 11 19.70 -6.95 1.14
CA LEU A 11 18.29 -7.32 1.29
C LEU A 11 17.96 -8.73 0.76
N PHE A 12 18.65 -9.19 -0.28
CA PHE A 12 18.27 -10.39 -1.02
C PHE A 12 19.22 -11.60 -0.86
N LYS A 13 20.38 -11.44 -0.21
CA LYS A 13 21.31 -12.56 0.03
C LYS A 13 20.94 -13.43 1.24
N ARG A 14 20.11 -12.92 2.16
CA ARG A 14 19.60 -13.69 3.31
C ARG A 14 18.10 -13.89 3.13
N ASN A 15 17.67 -15.15 2.90
CA ASN A 15 16.27 -15.52 2.70
C ASN A 15 15.33 -14.90 3.75
N SER A 16 15.76 -14.86 5.01
CA SER A 16 14.98 -14.25 6.11
C SER A 16 14.82 -12.73 5.98
N LEU A 17 15.85 -11.99 5.53
CA LEU A 17 15.74 -10.54 5.30
C LEU A 17 14.86 -10.23 4.08
N MET A 18 14.96 -11.05 3.03
CA MET A 18 14.09 -10.92 1.86
C MET A 18 12.62 -11.09 2.27
N LEU A 19 12.28 -12.16 3.00
CA LEU A 19 10.91 -12.41 3.45
C LEU A 19 10.39 -11.29 4.36
N ALA A 20 11.20 -10.85 5.34
CA ALA A 20 10.82 -9.74 6.22
C ALA A 20 10.59 -8.43 5.44
N THR A 21 11.45 -8.14 4.46
CA THR A 21 11.33 -6.95 3.60
C THR A 21 10.06 -7.01 2.75
N VAL A 22 9.80 -8.14 2.09
CA VAL A 22 8.61 -8.33 1.24
C VAL A 22 7.33 -8.24 2.06
N PHE A 23 7.26 -8.87 3.24
CA PHE A 23 6.08 -8.78 4.09
C PHE A 23 5.87 -7.36 4.63
N THR A 24 6.92 -6.69 5.10
CA THR A 24 6.82 -5.32 5.60
C THR A 24 6.37 -4.37 4.50
N ALA A 25 6.97 -4.48 3.30
CA ALA A 25 6.57 -3.71 2.14
C ALA A 25 5.13 -4.00 1.72
N GLY A 26 4.71 -5.28 1.77
CA GLY A 26 3.34 -5.70 1.49
C GLY A 26 2.32 -5.05 2.43
N PHE A 27 2.55 -5.09 3.75
CA PHE A 27 1.66 -4.45 4.72
C PHE A 27 1.63 -2.93 4.60
N ALA A 28 2.79 -2.30 4.41
CA ALA A 28 2.87 -0.86 4.23
C ALA A 28 2.14 -0.41 2.96
N PHE A 29 2.31 -1.16 1.86
CA PHE A 29 1.62 -0.91 0.62
C PHE A 29 0.12 -1.12 0.76
N ASP A 30 -0.34 -2.23 1.33
CA ASP A 30 -1.76 -2.52 1.52
C ASP A 30 -2.47 -1.39 2.29
N MET A 31 -1.89 -0.95 3.41
CA MET A 31 -2.45 0.14 4.21
C MET A 31 -2.56 1.45 3.41
N GLY A 32 -1.49 1.86 2.73
CA GLY A 32 -1.47 3.10 1.94
C GLY A 32 -2.36 3.02 0.70
N PHE A 33 -2.32 1.90 0.00
CA PHE A 33 -3.06 1.65 -1.23
C PHE A 33 -4.56 1.62 -0.95
N ASN A 34 -5.02 0.83 0.03
CA ASN A 34 -6.43 0.73 0.37
C ASN A 34 -6.99 2.09 0.81
N SER A 35 -6.30 2.83 1.68
CA SER A 35 -6.74 4.18 2.07
C SER A 35 -6.83 5.14 0.87
N THR A 36 -5.90 5.05 -0.08
CA THR A 36 -5.86 5.95 -1.24
C THR A 36 -6.95 5.60 -2.24
N MET A 37 -7.08 4.30 -2.56
CA MET A 37 -8.10 3.82 -3.49
C MET A 37 -9.52 4.05 -2.96
N ASN A 38 -9.75 3.88 -1.65
CA ASN A 38 -11.03 4.24 -1.03
C ASN A 38 -11.35 5.73 -1.22
N LYS A 39 -10.38 6.64 -1.02
CA LYS A 39 -10.61 8.07 -1.28
C LYS A 39 -10.93 8.37 -2.73
N ILE A 40 -10.23 7.73 -3.67
CA ILE A 40 -10.48 7.89 -5.11
C ILE A 40 -11.88 7.38 -5.46
N TRP A 41 -12.24 6.20 -4.97
CA TRP A 41 -13.57 5.62 -5.16
C TRP A 41 -14.66 6.53 -4.59
N ASP A 42 -14.45 7.00 -3.37
CA ASP A 42 -15.37 7.89 -2.66
C ASP A 42 -15.59 9.17 -3.45
N TYR A 43 -14.50 9.79 -3.94
CA TYR A 43 -14.54 11.01 -4.73
C TYR A 43 -15.30 10.84 -6.05
N ASN A 44 -15.09 9.72 -6.74
CA ASN A 44 -15.73 9.40 -8.01
C ASN A 44 -17.21 9.04 -7.86
N ASN A 45 -17.61 8.51 -6.69
CA ASN A 45 -18.99 8.07 -6.42
C ASN A 45 -19.73 8.98 -5.44
N ARG A 46 -19.25 10.21 -5.22
CA ARG A 46 -19.90 11.19 -4.34
C ARG A 46 -21.37 11.39 -4.72
N GLY A 47 -22.24 11.43 -3.72
CA GLY A 47 -23.68 11.60 -3.88
C GLY A 47 -24.44 10.34 -4.30
N ARG A 48 -23.73 9.23 -4.60
CA ARG A 48 -24.33 7.92 -4.92
C ARG A 48 -24.10 6.88 -3.84
N GLN A 49 -23.18 7.13 -2.92
CA GLN A 49 -22.84 6.16 -1.88
C GLN A 49 -23.88 6.19 -0.77
N TRP A 50 -24.15 5.02 -0.17
CA TRP A 50 -25.06 4.91 0.96
C TRP A 50 -24.72 5.90 2.09
N LYS A 51 -23.43 6.05 2.41
CA LYS A 51 -22.96 7.03 3.41
C LYS A 51 -23.33 8.49 3.09
N ASP A 52 -23.50 8.81 1.81
CA ASP A 52 -23.89 10.15 1.35
C ASP A 52 -25.41 10.34 1.33
N ILE A 53 -26.23 9.28 1.34
CA ILE A 53 -27.71 9.38 1.23
C ILE A 53 -28.47 8.93 2.48
N ARG A 54 -27.82 8.17 3.38
CA ARG A 54 -28.44 7.59 4.58
C ARG A 54 -28.87 8.61 5.66
N HIS A 55 -28.46 9.85 5.53
CA HIS A 55 -28.77 10.91 6.49
C HIS A 55 -30.13 11.59 6.20
N ASN A 56 -30.81 11.21 5.13
CA ASN A 56 -32.15 11.70 4.76
C ASN A 56 -33.30 10.88 5.38
N ASN A 57 -33.18 10.49 6.66
CA ASN A 57 -34.28 9.96 7.46
C ASN A 57 -34.57 10.89 8.63
#